data_AF-A0A1E3ZYA2-F1
#
_entry.id   AF-A0A1E3ZYA2-F1
#
_cell.length_a   1.000
_cell.length_b   1.000
_cell.length_c   1.000
_cell.angle_alpha   90.00
_cell.angle_beta   90.00
_cell.angle_gamma   90.00
#
_symmetry.space_group_name_H-M   'P 1'
#
loop_
_entity.id
_entity.type
_entity.pdbx_description
1 polymer ?
#
loop_
_entity_poly.entity_id
_entity_poly.type
_entity_poly.pdbx_seq_one_letter_code
_entity_poly.pdbx_strand_id
1 'polypeptide(L)'
;MWCLKPFLLLVFLFPEAAPVRYEHLLYKPYAEKVTGVHAMYKDLIDIPDSVLRAERAEEIKVFARMHKDRSLELNVDFFLVFWNTFYQRQPKEISLRKLTEQLELTTRENVDFLRARSLRALAEFYWKIEKNYELAFEQYLLLDKELSSAKSDDYPEMAGDLMQIGKAYYFSRTMPWPGNTSEKQSCCRKRHSIQW
;
A
#
# COMPACT_ATOMS: atom_id res chain seq x y z
N MET A 1 -69.24 -29.45 -5.47
CA MET A 1 -68.56 -28.15 -5.37
C MET A 1 -67.33 -28.31 -4.48
N TRP A 2 -66.18 -28.70 -5.04
CA TRP A 2 -64.86 -28.73 -4.40
C TRP A 2 -63.91 -28.00 -5.37
N CYS A 3 -63.34 -26.84 -5.04
CA CYS A 3 -62.19 -26.60 -4.15
C CYS A 3 -60.86 -26.95 -4.83
N LEU A 4 -60.23 -25.94 -5.45
CA LEU A 4 -58.80 -25.92 -5.73
C LEU A 4 -58.33 -24.46 -5.85
N LYS A 5 -57.72 -23.95 -4.78
CA LYS A 5 -56.96 -22.69 -4.79
C LYS A 5 -55.53 -23.02 -5.26
N PRO A 6 -55.01 -22.37 -6.31
CA PRO A 6 -53.60 -22.49 -6.66
C PRO A 6 -52.79 -21.67 -5.64
N PHE A 7 -52.08 -22.38 -4.76
CA PHE A 7 -51.09 -21.82 -3.85
C PHE A 7 -49.86 -21.45 -4.70
N LEU A 8 -49.77 -20.16 -5.07
CA LEU A 8 -48.69 -19.59 -5.87
C LEU A 8 -47.42 -19.57 -5.00
N LEU A 9 -46.58 -20.59 -5.18
CA LEU A 9 -45.32 -20.78 -4.46
C LEU A 9 -44.26 -19.86 -5.08
N LEU A 10 -44.32 -18.58 -4.72
CA LEU A 10 -43.33 -17.56 -5.10
C LEU A 10 -42.08 -17.76 -4.23
N VAL A 11 -41.21 -18.70 -4.64
CA VAL A 11 -39.87 -18.86 -4.07
C VAL A 11 -39.08 -17.62 -4.45
N PHE A 12 -39.04 -16.64 -3.55
CA PHE A 12 -38.05 -15.56 -3.60
C PHE A 12 -36.67 -16.21 -3.44
N LEU A 13 -35.98 -16.42 -4.57
CA LEU A 13 -34.53 -16.51 -4.62
C LEU A 13 -33.98 -15.15 -4.18
N PHE A 14 -33.96 -14.89 -2.88
CA PHE A 14 -33.09 -13.86 -2.34
C PHE A 14 -31.67 -14.39 -2.54
N PRO A 15 -30.84 -13.75 -3.37
CA PRO A 15 -29.42 -14.08 -3.36
C PRO A 15 -28.97 -13.89 -1.91
N GLU A 16 -28.44 -14.95 -1.30
CA GLU A 16 -27.75 -14.81 -0.02
C GLU A 16 -26.71 -13.71 -0.23
N ALA A 17 -26.95 -12.55 0.38
CA ALA A 17 -25.98 -11.48 0.41
C ALA A 17 -24.75 -12.11 1.05
N ALA A 18 -23.72 -12.35 0.24
CA ALA A 18 -22.48 -12.96 0.71
C ALA A 18 -22.07 -12.20 1.97
N PRO A 19 -21.79 -12.90 3.09
CA PRO A 19 -21.56 -12.25 4.37
C PRO A 19 -20.52 -11.16 4.20
N VAL A 20 -20.82 -9.99 4.74
CA VAL A 20 -20.00 -8.78 4.58
C VAL A 20 -18.63 -9.05 5.21
N ARG A 21 -17.67 -9.51 4.40
CA ARG A 21 -16.39 -10.08 4.86
C ARG A 21 -15.48 -9.09 5.59
N TYR A 22 -15.77 -7.80 5.53
CA TYR A 22 -14.83 -6.74 5.94
C TYR A 22 -15.29 -5.89 7.12
N GLU A 23 -16.41 -6.22 7.77
CA GLU A 23 -16.91 -5.50 8.97
C GLU A 23 -15.85 -5.46 10.08
N HIS A 24 -15.08 -6.54 10.23
CA HIS A 24 -14.02 -6.65 11.23
C HIS A 24 -12.83 -5.71 10.99
N LEU A 25 -12.75 -5.03 9.83
CA LEU A 25 -11.70 -4.04 9.50
C LEU A 25 -12.11 -2.61 9.86
N LEU A 26 -13.42 -2.37 10.05
CA LEU A 26 -13.95 -1.02 10.19
C LEU A 26 -13.48 -0.33 11.47
N TYR A 27 -13.01 0.91 11.33
CA TYR A 27 -12.65 1.84 12.42
C TYR A 27 -11.60 1.35 13.42
N LYS A 28 -10.83 0.31 13.07
CA LYS A 28 -9.76 -0.19 13.93
C LYS A 28 -8.45 0.56 13.70
N PRO A 29 -7.64 0.78 14.75
CA PRO A 29 -6.25 1.20 14.60
C PRO A 29 -5.48 0.25 13.67
N TYR A 30 -4.50 0.79 12.94
CA TYR A 30 -3.76 0.00 11.94
C TYR A 30 -3.17 -1.29 12.51
N ALA A 31 -2.53 -1.21 13.69
CA ALA A 31 -1.93 -2.36 14.37
C ALA A 31 -2.91 -3.52 14.60
N GLU A 32 -4.18 -3.22 14.88
CA GLU A 32 -5.20 -4.24 15.14
C GLU A 32 -5.78 -4.85 13.86
N LYS A 33 -5.80 -4.09 12.74
CA LYS A 33 -6.39 -4.54 11.48
C LYS A 33 -5.39 -4.99 10.42
N VAL A 34 -4.09 -4.84 10.64
CA VAL A 34 -3.05 -5.17 9.64
C VAL A 34 -3.17 -6.60 9.12
N THR A 35 -3.50 -7.56 9.99
CA THR A 35 -3.70 -8.97 9.60
C THR A 35 -4.92 -9.14 8.69
N GLY A 36 -6.00 -8.44 8.98
CA GLY A 36 -7.20 -8.44 8.15
C GLY A 36 -7.01 -7.68 6.83
N VAL A 37 -6.22 -6.60 6.80
CA VAL A 37 -5.80 -5.92 5.57
C VAL A 37 -4.95 -6.86 4.70
N HIS A 38 -4.02 -7.62 5.29
CA HIS A 38 -3.26 -8.64 4.57
C HIS A 38 -4.15 -9.76 4.02
N ALA A 39 -5.15 -10.22 4.78
CA ALA A 39 -6.13 -11.19 4.30
C ALA A 39 -6.93 -10.64 3.12
N MET A 40 -7.38 -9.39 3.20
CA MET A 40 -8.07 -8.70 2.10
C MET A 40 -7.18 -8.61 0.85
N TYR A 41 -5.89 -8.29 1.00
CA TYR A 41 -4.96 -8.27 -0.13
C TYR A 41 -4.80 -9.66 -0.74
N LYS A 42 -4.70 -10.70 0.09
CA LYS A 42 -4.64 -12.08 -0.38
C LYS A 42 -5.89 -12.46 -1.18
N ASP A 43 -7.08 -12.13 -0.67
CA ASP A 43 -8.35 -12.37 -1.38
C ASP A 43 -8.37 -11.71 -2.76
N LEU A 44 -7.79 -10.51 -2.91
CA LEU A 44 -7.68 -9.82 -4.20
C LEU A 44 -6.60 -10.41 -5.11
N ILE A 45 -5.47 -10.87 -4.54
CA ILE A 45 -4.40 -11.55 -5.29
C ILE A 45 -4.87 -12.88 -5.86
N ASP A 46 -5.68 -13.62 -5.10
CA ASP A 46 -6.19 -14.95 -5.46
C ASP A 46 -7.22 -14.89 -6.60
N ILE A 47 -7.68 -13.70 -7.02
CA ILE A 47 -8.50 -13.49 -8.22
C ILE A 47 -7.57 -13.37 -9.44
N PRO A 48 -7.53 -14.34 -10.37
CA PRO A 48 -6.61 -14.28 -11.51
C PRO A 48 -6.99 -13.20 -12.53
N ASP A 49 -8.28 -13.04 -12.79
CA ASP A 49 -8.82 -12.08 -13.76
C ASP A 49 -8.71 -10.64 -13.23
N SER A 50 -8.04 -9.77 -13.99
CA SER A 50 -7.81 -8.39 -13.59
C SER A 50 -9.08 -7.54 -13.54
N VAL A 51 -10.06 -7.82 -14.41
CA VAL A 51 -11.36 -7.14 -14.43
C VAL A 51 -12.15 -7.52 -13.19
N LEU A 52 -12.27 -8.82 -12.90
CA LEU A 52 -12.96 -9.30 -11.69
C LEU A 52 -12.28 -8.79 -10.41
N ARG A 53 -10.94 -8.69 -10.40
CA ARG A 53 -10.20 -8.12 -9.26
C ARG A 53 -10.54 -6.63 -9.07
N ALA A 54 -10.63 -5.87 -10.16
CA ALA A 54 -10.98 -4.46 -10.11
C ALA A 54 -12.43 -4.24 -9.63
N GLU A 55 -13.37 -5.06 -10.11
CA GLU A 55 -14.75 -5.08 -9.63
C GLU A 55 -14.82 -5.39 -8.13
N ARG A 56 -14.12 -6.45 -7.70
CA ARG A 56 -14.07 -6.82 -6.28
C ARG A 56 -13.44 -5.75 -5.41
N ALA A 57 -12.39 -5.08 -5.89
CA ALA A 57 -11.80 -3.95 -5.18
C ALA A 57 -12.79 -2.79 -5.06
N GLU A 58 -13.55 -2.49 -6.12
CA GLU A 58 -14.56 -1.44 -6.10
C GLU A 58 -15.72 -1.76 -5.15
N GLU A 59 -16.15 -3.01 -5.05
CA GLU A 59 -17.13 -3.45 -4.04
C GLU A 59 -16.65 -3.15 -2.62
N ILE A 60 -15.37 -3.42 -2.31
CA ILE A 60 -14.77 -3.13 -1.00
C ILE A 60 -14.74 -1.62 -0.75
N LYS A 61 -14.43 -0.82 -1.77
CA LYS A 61 -14.42 0.64 -1.67
C LYS A 61 -15.82 1.21 -1.47
N VAL A 62 -16.83 0.68 -2.18
CA VAL A 62 -18.25 1.05 -1.96
C VAL A 62 -18.64 0.73 -0.52
N PHE A 63 -18.30 -0.46 -0.03
CA PHE A 63 -18.53 -0.84 1.36
C PHE A 63 -17.85 0.14 2.33
N ALA A 64 -16.57 0.43 2.14
CA ALA A 64 -15.82 1.38 2.96
C ALA A 64 -16.49 2.76 2.98
N ARG A 65 -16.93 3.28 1.83
CA ARG A 65 -17.63 4.57 1.72
C ARG A 65 -19.00 4.57 2.38
N MET A 66 -19.78 3.50 2.24
CA MET A 66 -21.07 3.34 2.93
C MET A 66 -20.90 3.41 4.45
N HIS A 67 -19.80 2.85 4.95
CA HIS A 67 -19.40 2.92 6.35
C HIS A 67 -18.49 4.13 6.66
N LYS A 68 -18.29 5.09 5.76
CA LYS A 68 -17.42 6.27 5.99
C LYS A 68 -16.00 5.92 6.51
N ASP A 69 -15.49 4.73 6.19
CA ASP A 69 -14.13 4.31 6.55
C ASP A 69 -13.17 4.64 5.41
N ARG A 70 -12.68 5.88 5.42
CA ARG A 70 -11.73 6.37 4.41
C ARG A 70 -10.43 5.57 4.40
N SER A 71 -10.03 5.03 5.55
CA SER A 71 -8.81 4.22 5.62
C SER A 71 -8.94 2.93 4.81
N LEU A 72 -10.02 2.19 5.01
CA LEU A 72 -10.23 0.95 4.28
C LEU A 72 -10.24 1.19 2.76
N GLU A 73 -10.92 2.25 2.32
CA GLU A 73 -10.92 2.67 0.91
C GLU A 73 -9.50 2.91 0.38
N LEU A 74 -8.69 3.72 1.09
CA LEU A 74 -7.33 4.04 0.68
C LEU A 74 -6.37 2.83 0.73
N ASN A 75 -6.61 1.87 1.62
CA ASN A 75 -5.83 0.63 1.65
C ASN A 75 -6.09 -0.22 0.39
N VAL A 76 -7.31 -0.21 -0.14
CA VAL A 76 -7.64 -0.86 -1.42
C VAL A 76 -6.99 -0.13 -2.59
N ASP A 77 -7.05 1.20 -2.62
CA ASP A 77 -6.38 2.00 -3.66
C ASP A 77 -4.86 1.79 -3.66
N PHE A 78 -4.23 1.82 -2.48
CA PHE A 78 -2.81 1.51 -2.32
C PHE A 78 -2.46 0.13 -2.87
N PHE A 79 -3.27 -0.89 -2.54
CA PHE A 79 -3.06 -2.24 -3.04
C PHE A 79 -3.10 -2.30 -4.57
N LEU A 80 -4.10 -1.70 -5.20
CA LEU A 80 -4.21 -1.71 -6.66
C LEU A 80 -3.00 -1.04 -7.32
N VAL A 81 -2.55 0.12 -6.80
CA VAL A 81 -1.36 0.81 -7.30
C VAL A 81 -0.11 -0.06 -7.14
N PHE A 82 0.11 -0.61 -5.96
CA PHE A 82 1.26 -1.46 -5.65
C PHE A 82 1.26 -2.73 -6.51
N TRP A 83 0.15 -3.46 -6.53
CA TRP A 83 0.03 -4.72 -7.26
C TRP A 83 0.23 -4.54 -8.76
N ASN A 84 -0.39 -3.50 -9.34
CA ASN A 84 -0.26 -3.24 -10.77
C ASN A 84 1.18 -2.90 -11.16
N THR A 85 1.86 -2.10 -10.33
CA THR A 85 3.25 -1.70 -10.52
C THR A 85 4.19 -2.90 -10.51
N PHE A 86 4.12 -3.74 -9.49
CA PHE A 86 5.14 -4.77 -9.25
C PHE A 86 4.80 -6.14 -9.88
N TYR A 87 3.53 -6.43 -10.14
CA TYR A 87 3.09 -7.78 -10.53
C TYR A 87 2.27 -7.85 -11.82
N GLN A 88 1.75 -6.73 -12.35
CA GLN A 88 0.95 -6.72 -13.59
C GLN A 88 1.67 -6.09 -14.80
N ARG A 89 3.00 -5.88 -14.70
CA ARG A 89 3.82 -5.30 -15.77
C ARG A 89 3.28 -3.95 -16.30
N GLN A 90 2.68 -3.15 -15.42
CA GLN A 90 2.22 -1.81 -15.78
C GLN A 90 3.40 -0.98 -16.34
N PRO A 91 3.20 -0.18 -17.41
CA PRO A 91 4.24 0.69 -17.92
C PRO A 91 4.86 1.55 -16.82
N LYS A 92 6.18 1.72 -16.85
CA LYS A 92 6.94 2.35 -15.76
C LYS A 92 6.50 3.79 -15.51
N GLU A 93 6.17 4.55 -16.56
CA GLU A 93 5.71 5.94 -16.47
C GLU A 93 4.35 6.03 -15.78
N ILE A 94 3.47 5.07 -16.07
CA ILE A 94 2.15 4.98 -15.42
C ILE A 94 2.32 4.59 -13.95
N SER A 95 3.19 3.62 -13.68
CA SER A 95 3.49 3.14 -12.32
C SER A 95 4.06 4.25 -11.45
N LEU A 96 5.08 4.97 -11.95
CA LEU A 96 5.69 6.11 -11.26
C LEU A 96 4.65 7.19 -10.95
N ARG A 97 3.86 7.59 -11.96
CA ARG A 97 2.80 8.59 -11.77
C ARG A 97 1.81 8.16 -10.69
N LYS A 98 1.35 6.90 -10.73
CA LYS A 98 0.37 6.37 -9.76
C LYS A 98 0.93 6.26 -8.35
N LEU A 99 2.19 5.86 -8.20
CA LEU A 99 2.88 5.84 -6.91
C LEU A 99 3.05 7.25 -6.33
N THR A 100 3.43 8.22 -7.16
CA THR A 100 3.54 9.63 -6.75
C THR A 100 2.18 10.21 -6.35
N GLU A 101 1.14 10.01 -7.16
CA GLU A 101 -0.25 10.41 -6.83
C GLU A 101 -0.70 9.80 -5.48
N GLN A 102 -0.38 8.52 -5.25
CA GLN A 102 -0.70 7.83 -3.99
C GLN A 102 0.07 8.42 -2.80
N LEU A 103 1.35 8.75 -2.97
CA LEU A 103 2.16 9.38 -1.93
C LEU A 103 1.64 10.78 -1.58
N GLU A 104 1.28 11.58 -2.58
CA GLU A 104 0.69 12.91 -2.37
C GLU A 104 -0.65 12.82 -1.63
N LEU A 105 -1.52 11.89 -2.04
CA LEU A 105 -2.80 11.66 -1.40
C LEU A 105 -2.64 11.26 0.07
N THR A 106 -1.80 10.26 0.35
CA THR A 106 -1.58 9.74 1.70
C THR A 106 -0.81 10.71 2.59
N THR A 107 -0.01 11.59 2.00
CA THR A 107 0.60 12.73 2.70
C THR A 107 -0.43 13.72 3.20
N ARG A 108 -1.46 14.02 2.40
CA ARG A 108 -2.51 14.97 2.78
C ARG A 108 -3.47 14.39 3.81
N GLU A 109 -3.84 13.13 3.66
CA GLU A 109 -4.87 12.50 4.50
C GLU A 109 -4.29 11.88 5.79
N ASN A 110 -2.99 11.55 5.82
CA ASN A 110 -2.29 10.98 6.98
C ASN A 110 -3.02 9.80 7.65
N VAL A 111 -3.33 8.77 6.86
CA VAL A 111 -4.14 7.62 7.29
C VAL A 111 -3.29 6.36 7.41
N ASP A 112 -3.35 5.69 8.57
CA ASP A 112 -2.85 4.32 8.82
C ASP A 112 -1.48 4.00 8.23
N PHE A 113 -0.50 4.87 8.44
CA PHE A 113 0.87 4.69 7.93
C PHE A 113 0.94 4.49 6.40
N LEU A 114 -0.11 4.85 5.65
CA LEU A 114 -0.11 4.72 4.18
C LEU A 114 0.95 5.59 3.53
N ARG A 115 1.33 6.71 4.17
CA ARG A 115 2.47 7.52 3.75
C ARG A 115 3.78 6.73 3.81
N ALA A 116 4.07 6.08 4.94
CA ALA A 116 5.24 5.21 5.10
C ALA A 116 5.24 4.08 4.04
N ARG A 117 4.10 3.40 3.88
CA ARG A 117 3.96 2.33 2.88
C ARG A 117 4.10 2.82 1.44
N SER A 118 3.65 4.04 1.13
CA SER A 118 3.82 4.68 -0.18
C SER A 118 5.27 5.10 -0.45
N LEU A 119 5.96 5.65 0.56
CA LEU A 119 7.41 5.94 0.48
C LEU A 119 8.22 4.67 0.22
N ARG A 120 7.91 3.58 0.94
CA ARG A 120 8.51 2.27 0.71
C ARG A 120 8.28 1.78 -0.72
N ALA A 121 7.04 1.84 -1.21
CA ALA A 121 6.71 1.41 -2.57
C ALA A 121 7.46 2.23 -3.63
N LEU A 122 7.56 3.56 -3.46
CA LEU A 122 8.29 4.42 -4.38
C LEU A 122 9.81 4.17 -4.32
N ALA A 123 10.37 3.94 -3.14
CA ALA A 123 11.76 3.53 -2.96
C ALA A 123 12.05 2.21 -3.69
N GLU A 124 11.18 1.20 -3.53
CA GLU A 124 11.29 -0.07 -4.21
C GLU A 124 11.16 0.05 -5.74
N PHE A 125 10.30 0.96 -6.22
CA PHE A 125 10.16 1.24 -7.65
C PHE A 125 11.48 1.76 -8.23
N TYR A 126 12.06 2.79 -7.61
CA TYR A 126 13.34 3.34 -8.06
C TYR A 126 14.48 2.31 -7.98
N TRP A 127 14.47 1.47 -6.94
CA TRP A 127 15.48 0.45 -6.73
C TRP A 127 15.39 -0.72 -7.71
N LYS A 128 14.20 -1.31 -7.86
CA LYS A 128 13.99 -2.57 -8.57
C LYS A 128 13.73 -2.34 -10.06
N ILE A 129 13.00 -1.28 -10.42
CA ILE A 129 12.52 -1.02 -11.78
C ILE A 129 13.42 0.01 -12.48
N GLU A 130 13.53 1.24 -11.97
CA GLU A 130 14.32 2.29 -12.64
C GLU A 130 15.84 2.10 -12.49
N LYS A 131 16.29 1.33 -11.48
CA LYS A 131 17.72 1.21 -11.10
C LYS A 131 18.36 2.56 -10.75
N ASN A 132 17.55 3.51 -10.30
CA ASN A 132 18.01 4.80 -9.80
C ASN A 132 18.17 4.72 -8.27
N TYR A 133 19.32 4.22 -7.83
CA TYR A 133 19.60 4.00 -6.41
C TYR A 133 19.68 5.28 -5.58
N GLU A 134 20.02 6.41 -6.20
CA GLU A 134 20.05 7.72 -5.54
C GLU A 134 18.62 8.14 -5.16
N LEU A 135 17.70 8.17 -6.12
CA LEU A 135 16.29 8.49 -5.86
C LEU A 135 15.65 7.48 -4.91
N ALA A 136 15.97 6.18 -5.03
CA ALA A 136 15.49 5.17 -4.10
C ALA A 136 15.96 5.47 -2.66
N PHE A 137 17.23 5.84 -2.50
CA PHE A 137 17.80 6.19 -1.21
C PHE A 137 17.17 7.47 -0.63
N GLU A 138 16.89 8.48 -1.45
CA GLU A 138 16.13 9.65 -1.02
C GLU A 138 14.77 9.29 -0.43
N GLN A 139 14.03 8.38 -1.07
CA GLN A 139 12.74 7.91 -0.53
C GLN A 139 12.91 7.12 0.78
N TYR A 140 13.97 6.33 0.92
CA TYR A 140 14.27 5.64 2.17
C TYR A 140 14.62 6.60 3.31
N LEU A 141 15.24 7.75 3.04
CA LEU A 141 15.49 8.78 4.07
C LEU A 141 14.20 9.46 4.52
N LEU A 142 13.28 9.71 3.58
CA LEU A 142 11.95 10.21 3.92
C LEU A 142 11.18 9.19 4.76
N LEU A 143 11.30 7.91 4.42
CA LEU A 143 10.72 6.82 5.20
C LEU A 143 11.33 6.75 6.61
N ASP A 144 12.65 6.81 6.75
CA ASP A 144 13.34 6.81 8.05
C ASP A 144 12.82 7.95 8.95
N LYS A 145 12.69 9.15 8.38
CA LYS A 145 12.09 10.31 9.07
C LYS A 145 10.64 10.04 9.49
N GLU A 146 9.84 9.46 8.61
CA GLU A 146 8.44 9.09 8.90
C GLU A 146 8.35 8.08 10.06
N LEU A 147 9.26 7.10 10.09
CA LEU A 147 9.28 6.06 11.13
C LEU A 147 9.80 6.57 12.47
N SER A 148 10.66 7.59 12.48
CA SER A 148 11.22 8.17 13.71
C SER A 148 10.16 8.80 14.64
N SER A 149 8.99 9.17 14.10
CA SER A 149 7.87 9.71 14.88
C SER A 149 6.81 8.67 15.24
N ALA A 150 6.90 7.46 14.68
CA ALA A 150 5.96 6.37 14.90
C ALA A 150 6.39 5.49 16.09
N LYS A 151 5.42 4.89 16.79
CA LYS A 151 5.70 3.83 17.76
C LYS A 151 5.67 2.48 17.06
N SER A 152 6.55 1.57 17.46
CA SER A 152 6.62 0.22 16.91
C SER A 152 5.32 -0.56 17.06
N ASP A 153 4.60 -0.33 18.17
CA ASP A 153 3.36 -1.03 18.49
C ASP A 153 2.21 -0.62 17.57
N ASP A 154 2.25 0.62 17.06
CA ASP A 154 1.24 1.16 16.15
C ASP A 154 1.50 0.74 14.68
N TYR A 155 2.76 0.46 14.33
CA TYR A 155 3.18 0.07 12.97
C TYR A 155 3.98 -1.24 12.95
N PRO A 156 3.30 -2.41 12.92
CA PRO A 156 3.96 -3.73 12.99
C PRO A 156 4.96 -4.03 11.87
N GLU A 157 4.89 -3.31 10.75
CA GLU A 157 5.82 -3.46 9.63
C GLU A 157 7.13 -2.67 9.79
N MET A 158 7.27 -1.85 10.84
CA MET A 158 8.41 -0.97 11.07
C MET A 158 9.77 -1.69 10.97
N ALA A 159 9.88 -2.88 11.58
CA ALA A 159 11.12 -3.65 11.55
C ALA A 159 11.52 -4.06 10.12
N GLY A 160 10.54 -4.40 9.27
CA GLY A 160 10.76 -4.71 7.87
C GLY A 160 11.29 -3.50 7.10
N ASP A 161 10.72 -2.33 7.36
CA ASP A 161 11.11 -1.08 6.70
C ASP A 161 12.51 -0.62 7.11
N LEU A 162 12.80 -0.64 8.42
CA LEU A 162 14.13 -0.33 8.96
C LEU A 162 15.21 -1.27 8.40
N MET A 163 14.88 -2.56 8.23
CA MET A 163 15.79 -3.51 7.58
C MET A 163 16.07 -3.12 6.12
N GLN A 164 15.07 -2.71 5.35
CA GLN A 164 15.26 -2.30 3.95
C GLN A 164 16.09 -1.02 3.85
N ILE A 165 15.85 -0.06 4.75
CA ILE A 165 16.67 1.16 4.88
C ILE A 165 18.13 0.79 5.18
N GLY A 166 18.36 -0.09 6.16
CA GLY A 166 19.70 -0.56 6.52
C GLY A 166 20.44 -1.24 5.35
N LYS A 167 19.74 -2.06 4.55
CA LYS A 167 20.30 -2.65 3.33
C LYS A 167 20.69 -1.59 2.30
N ALA A 168 19.86 -0.56 2.11
CA ALA A 168 20.17 0.53 1.20
C ALA A 168 21.42 1.31 1.65
N TYR A 169 21.55 1.60 2.94
CA TYR A 169 22.75 2.21 3.54
C TYR A 169 24.02 1.37 3.36
N TYR A 170 23.91 0.05 3.57
CA TYR A 170 25.04 -0.85 3.37
C TYR A 170 25.48 -0.84 1.90
N PHE A 171 24.53 -0.99 0.98
CA PHE A 171 24.78 -0.98 -0.45
C PHE A 171 25.46 0.32 -0.91
N SER A 172 24.95 1.48 -0.47
CA SER A 172 25.50 2.79 -0.84
C SER A 172 26.93 3.01 -0.35
N ARG A 173 27.32 2.36 0.76
CA ARG A 173 28.69 2.40 1.28
C ARG A 173 29.65 1.53 0.49
N THR A 174 29.20 0.35 0.04
CA THR A 174 30.05 -0.64 -0.62
C THR A 174 30.22 -0.44 -2.12
N MET A 175 29.31 0.27 -2.79
CA MET A 175 29.34 0.39 -4.24
C MET A 175 30.41 1.41 -4.70
N PRO A 176 31.36 1.02 -5.56
CA PRO A 176 32.26 1.98 -6.20
C PRO A 176 31.46 2.80 -7.21
N TRP A 177 30.94 3.96 -6.79
CA TRP A 177 30.32 4.89 -7.72
C TRP A 177 31.30 5.26 -8.84
N PRO A 178 30.89 5.23 -10.12
CA PRO A 178 31.73 5.59 -11.25
C PRO A 178 32.03 7.10 -11.35
N GLY A 179 31.56 7.91 -10.40
CA GLY A 179 31.87 9.34 -10.29
C GLY A 179 33.16 9.62 -9.50
N ASN A 180 33.88 10.66 -9.91
CA ASN A 180 35.15 11.11 -9.32
C ASN A 180 34.99 11.32 -7.80
N THR A 181 35.99 10.88 -7.02
CA THR A 181 35.94 10.76 -5.54
C THR A 181 35.64 12.06 -4.77
N SER A 182 35.67 13.23 -5.40
CA SER A 182 35.34 14.52 -4.81
C SER A 182 33.84 14.73 -4.57
N GLU A 183 32.97 14.14 -5.39
CA GLU A 183 31.51 14.30 -5.26
C GLU A 183 30.93 13.44 -4.12
N LYS A 184 31.54 12.27 -3.88
CA LYS A 184 31.22 11.37 -2.75
C LYS A 184 31.31 12.08 -1.40
N GLN A 185 32.31 12.96 -1.22
CA GLN A 185 32.51 13.65 0.04
C GLN A 185 31.53 14.81 0.23
N SER A 186 31.10 15.49 -0.83
CA SER A 186 30.15 16.61 -0.72
C SER A 186 28.78 16.16 -0.19
N CYS A 187 28.26 15.02 -0.68
CA CYS A 187 26.96 14.50 -0.28
C CYS A 187 26.94 13.95 1.16
N CYS A 188 27.99 13.23 1.58
CA CYS A 188 28.11 12.78 2.97
C CYS A 188 28.47 13.92 3.95
N ARG A 189 29.28 14.91 3.53
CA ARG A 189 29.79 15.96 4.43
C ARG A 189 28.79 17.09 4.68
N LYS A 190 27.88 17.40 3.75
CA LYS A 190 26.73 18.31 3.99
C LYS A 190 25.68 17.74 4.96
N ARG A 191 25.77 16.45 5.32
CA ARG A 191 24.77 15.75 6.11
C ARG A 191 25.12 15.64 7.61
N HIS A 192 26.38 15.86 7.98
CA HIS A 192 26.80 15.97 9.38
C HIS A 192 26.61 17.38 9.99
N SER A 193 26.20 18.37 9.19
CA SER A 193 25.89 19.72 9.65
C SER A 193 24.41 19.95 9.99
N ILE A 194 23.56 18.93 9.84
CA ILE A 194 22.23 18.92 10.44
C ILE A 194 22.42 18.34 11.84
N GLN A 195 22.81 19.20 12.77
CA GLN A 195 22.79 18.87 14.19
C GLN A 195 21.34 18.60 14.59
N TRP A 196 21.13 17.47 15.25
CA TRP A 196 19.89 17.10 15.94
C TRP A 196 19.57 18.07 17.08
#